data_AF-A0A7V9NI19-F1
#
_entry.id   AF-A0A7V9NI19-F1
#
_cell.length_a   1.000
_cell.length_b   1.000
_cell.length_c   1.000
_cell.angle_alpha   90.00
_cell.angle_beta   90.00
_cell.angle_gamma   90.00
#
_symmetry.space_group_name_H-M   'P 1'
#
loop_
_entity.id
_entity.type
_entity.pdbx_description
1 polymer ?
#
loop_
_entity_poly.entity_id
_entity_poly.type
_entity_poly.pdbx_seq_one_letter_code
_entity_poly.pdbx_strand_id
1 'polypeptide(L)'
;MGSASAGDALRNINDWSATARSAPVVPQRKATDEFGSLTFNEEVQRARLPKDVFRALRRAIAHGEALEPSVADILASALKDWAVEHGATHYTHWFQPLTGIT
;
A
#
# COMPACT_ATOMS: atom_id res chain seq x y z
N MET A 1 -18.52 -17.16 -28.94
CA MET A 1 -18.05 -15.87 -28.37
C MET A 1 -16.73 -15.53 -29.05
N GLY A 2 -16.77 -14.64 -30.03
CA GLY A 2 -15.68 -14.39 -30.96
C GLY A 2 -14.53 -13.62 -30.33
N SER A 3 -13.30 -14.07 -30.56
CA SER A 3 -12.09 -13.31 -30.23
C SER A 3 -12.16 -11.96 -30.94
N ALA A 4 -11.86 -10.88 -30.21
CA ALA A 4 -11.55 -9.60 -30.84
C ALA A 4 -10.53 -9.84 -31.95
N SER A 5 -10.81 -9.36 -33.16
CA SER A 5 -9.88 -9.57 -34.26
C SER A 5 -8.58 -8.83 -33.94
N ALA A 6 -7.43 -9.33 -34.40
CA ALA A 6 -6.15 -8.65 -34.18
C ALA A 6 -6.16 -7.18 -34.65
N GLY A 7 -7.01 -6.85 -35.65
CA GLY A 7 -7.25 -5.49 -36.10
C GLY A 7 -7.96 -4.60 -35.09
N ASP A 8 -8.94 -5.13 -34.34
CA ASP A 8 -9.65 -4.39 -33.30
C ASP A 8 -8.74 -4.11 -32.10
N ALA A 9 -7.86 -5.05 -31.76
CA ALA A 9 -6.87 -4.86 -30.70
C ALA A 9 -5.88 -3.72 -31.03
N LEU A 10 -5.38 -3.66 -32.26
CA LEU A 10 -4.48 -2.59 -32.71
C LEU A 10 -5.14 -1.22 -32.72
N ARG A 11 -6.41 -1.14 -33.12
CA ARG A 11 -7.19 0.11 -33.08
C ARG A 11 -7.34 0.62 -31.64
N ASN A 12 -7.70 -0.26 -30.72
CA ASN A 12 -7.86 0.10 -29.30
C ASN A 12 -6.56 0.62 -28.67
N ILE A 13 -5.39 0.08 -29.03
CA ILE A 13 -4.09 0.55 -28.53
C ILE A 13 -3.81 1.99 -29.00
N ASN A 14 -4.06 2.27 -30.29
CA ASN A 14 -3.84 3.60 -30.84
C ASN A 14 -4.79 4.64 -30.24
N ASP A 15 -6.07 4.29 -30.10
CA ASP A 15 -7.09 5.18 -29.51
C ASP A 15 -6.80 5.49 -28.04
N TRP A 16 -6.35 4.49 -27.27
CA TRP A 16 -5.89 4.68 -25.90
C TRP A 16 -4.69 5.62 -25.82
N SER A 17 -3.72 5.47 -26.72
CA SER A 17 -2.53 6.33 -26.77
C SER A 17 -2.86 7.80 -27.10
N ALA A 18 -3.86 8.04 -27.96
CA ALA A 18 -4.31 9.38 -28.33
C ALA A 18 -5.04 10.05 -27.17
N THR A 19 -5.86 9.27 -26.45
CA THR A 19 -6.59 9.73 -25.27
C THR A 19 -5.63 10.05 -24.11
N ALA A 20 -4.67 9.18 -23.82
CA ALA A 20 -3.68 9.38 -22.75
C ALA A 20 -2.80 10.62 -22.97
N ARG A 21 -2.48 10.94 -24.23
CA ARG A 21 -1.72 12.16 -24.60
C ARG A 21 -2.52 13.45 -24.45
N SER A 22 -3.85 13.37 -24.37
CA SER A 22 -4.73 14.52 -24.22
C SER A 22 -5.15 14.78 -22.76
N ALA A 23 -4.65 13.98 -21.81
CA ALA A 23 -4.95 14.17 -20.41
C ALA A 23 -4.42 15.54 -19.91
N PRO A 24 -5.19 16.28 -19.10
CA PRO A 24 -4.77 17.57 -18.58
C PRO A 24 -3.48 17.41 -17.76
N VAL A 25 -2.54 18.34 -17.95
CA VAL A 25 -1.30 18.40 -17.15
C VAL A 25 -1.68 18.78 -15.73
N VAL A 26 -1.86 17.78 -14.87
CA VAL A 26 -2.06 17.98 -13.44
C VAL A 26 -0.74 18.50 -12.86
N PRO A 27 -0.74 19.62 -12.09
CA PRO A 27 0.47 20.09 -11.43
C PRO A 27 1.06 18.96 -10.58
N GLN A 28 2.27 18.54 -10.95
CA GLN A 28 2.97 17.44 -10.29
C GLN A 28 3.38 17.89 -8.89
N ARG A 29 2.94 17.14 -7.87
CA ARG A 29 3.46 17.30 -6.51
C ARG A 29 4.92 16.86 -6.48
N LYS A 30 5.70 17.42 -5.55
CA LYS A 30 7.10 17.02 -5.42
C LYS A 30 7.15 15.55 -5.04
N ALA A 31 8.08 14.79 -5.63
CA ALA A 31 8.24 13.37 -5.32
C ALA A 31 8.47 13.11 -3.82
N THR A 32 9.11 14.05 -3.13
CA THR A 32 9.32 14.03 -1.67
C THR A 32 8.03 14.07 -0.87
N ASP A 33 6.98 14.69 -1.40
CA ASP A 33 5.71 14.88 -0.71
C ASP A 33 4.79 13.66 -0.90
N GLU A 34 4.97 12.93 -2.01
CA GLU A 34 4.18 11.73 -2.34
C GLU A 34 4.83 10.44 -1.80
N PHE A 35 6.16 10.38 -1.77
CA PHE A 35 6.89 9.18 -1.33
C PHE A 35 6.55 8.81 0.11
N GLY A 36 6.07 7.58 0.33
CA GLY A 36 5.73 7.07 1.66
C GLY A 36 4.51 7.72 2.32
N SER A 37 3.78 8.59 1.62
CA SER A 37 2.59 9.27 2.15
C SER A 37 1.49 8.29 2.57
N LEU A 38 1.35 7.17 1.87
CA LEU A 38 0.42 6.08 2.16
C LEU A 38 1.10 4.88 2.82
N THR A 39 2.06 5.13 3.71
CA THR A 39 2.64 4.09 4.56
C THR A 39 2.47 4.42 6.04
N PHE A 40 2.12 3.40 6.83
CA PHE A 40 2.11 3.48 8.28
C PHE A 40 3.54 3.45 8.82
N ASN A 41 4.31 4.50 8.51
CA ASN A 41 5.74 4.62 8.76
C ASN A 41 6.05 4.91 10.25
N GLU A 42 7.33 5.03 10.60
CA GLU A 42 7.74 5.25 11.99
C GLU A 42 7.20 6.56 12.60
N GLU A 43 7.11 7.63 11.82
CA GLU A 43 6.59 8.92 12.30
C GLU A 43 5.10 8.81 12.65
N VAL A 44 4.32 8.17 11.78
CA VAL A 44 2.90 7.90 12.00
C VAL A 44 2.70 6.96 13.19
N GLN A 45 3.50 5.89 13.27
CA GLN A 45 3.49 4.95 14.38
C GLN A 45 3.77 5.64 15.71
N ARG A 46 4.79 6.51 15.78
CA ARG A 46 5.17 7.24 16.99
C ARG A 46 4.09 8.23 17.43
N ALA A 47 3.36 8.82 16.48
CA ALA A 47 2.28 9.75 16.77
C ALA A 47 1.00 9.05 17.26
N ARG A 48 0.73 7.82 16.81
CA ARG A 48 -0.54 7.12 17.07
C ARG A 48 -0.45 6.04 18.14
N LEU A 49 0.71 5.42 18.33
CA LEU A 49 0.86 4.28 19.24
C LEU A 49 1.25 4.74 20.65
N PRO A 50 0.74 4.05 21.69
CA PRO A 50 1.27 4.16 23.04
C PRO A 50 2.79 3.89 23.08
N LYS A 51 3.48 4.55 24.00
CA LYS A 51 4.95 4.54 24.09
C LYS A 51 5.52 3.13 24.29
N ASP A 52 4.85 2.33 25.09
CA ASP A 52 5.15 0.93 25.37
C ASP A 52 4.93 0.04 24.13
N VAL A 53 3.81 0.21 23.43
CA VAL A 53 3.50 -0.50 22.17
C VAL A 53 4.52 -0.16 21.08
N PHE A 54 4.84 1.12 20.89
CA PHE A 54 5.85 1.56 19.94
C PHE A 54 7.22 0.94 20.25
N ARG A 55 7.63 0.92 21.53
CA ARG A 55 8.89 0.29 21.96
C ARG A 55 8.89 -1.22 21.74
N ALA A 56 7.79 -1.90 22.01
CA ALA A 56 7.65 -3.33 21.75
C ALA A 56 7.78 -3.62 20.25
N LEU A 57 7.12 -2.84 19.39
CA LEU A 57 7.22 -2.95 17.94
C LEU A 57 8.66 -2.73 17.44
N ARG A 58 9.36 -1.70 17.93
CA ARG A 58 10.77 -1.45 17.56
C ARG A 58 11.68 -2.62 17.93
N ARG A 59 11.48 -3.24 19.10
CA ARG A 59 12.24 -4.43 19.53
C ARG A 59 11.94 -5.65 18.66
N ALA A 60 10.67 -5.92 18.37
CA ALA A 60 10.27 -7.01 17.48
C ALA A 60 10.91 -6.87 16.08
N ILE A 61 10.94 -5.66 15.52
CA ILE A 61 11.57 -5.38 14.23
C ILE A 61 13.10 -5.54 14.29
N ALA A 62 13.74 -5.00 15.33
CA ALA A 62 15.21 -4.98 15.43
C ALA A 62 15.82 -6.35 15.81
N HIS A 63 15.10 -7.14 16.61
CA HIS A 63 15.62 -8.36 17.21
C HIS A 63 14.90 -9.64 16.75
N GLY A 64 13.83 -9.52 15.94
CA GLY A 64 13.03 -10.66 15.54
C GLY A 64 12.25 -11.30 16.69
N GLU A 65 12.00 -10.54 17.76
CA GLU A 65 11.22 -11.01 18.91
C GLU A 65 9.74 -11.17 18.54
N ALA A 66 9.07 -12.15 19.15
CA ALA A 66 7.64 -12.32 19.01
C ALA A 66 6.89 -11.12 19.61
N LEU A 67 5.91 -10.59 18.88
CA LEU A 67 5.03 -9.54 19.39
C LEU A 67 4.00 -10.19 20.32
N GLU A 68 3.84 -9.63 21.52
CA GLU A 68 2.84 -10.11 22.46
C GLU A 68 1.42 -9.82 21.93
N PRO A 69 0.44 -10.74 22.07
CA PRO A 69 -0.87 -10.59 21.47
C PRO A 69 -1.61 -9.30 21.83
N SER A 70 -1.56 -8.86 23.09
CA SER A 70 -2.23 -7.62 23.51
C SER A 70 -1.60 -6.37 22.86
N VAL A 71 -0.28 -6.35 22.67
CA VAL A 71 0.42 -5.31 21.90
C VAL A 71 0.00 -5.35 20.42
N ALA A 72 -0.16 -6.55 19.85
CA ALA A 72 -0.58 -6.73 18.46
C ALA A 72 -2.01 -6.19 18.22
N ASP A 73 -2.94 -6.43 19.14
CA ASP A 73 -4.32 -5.94 19.03
C ASP A 73 -4.38 -4.41 19.04
N ILE A 74 -3.61 -3.76 19.92
CA ILE A 74 -3.53 -2.29 19.98
C ILE A 74 -2.95 -1.73 18.68
N LEU A 75 -1.86 -2.34 18.19
CA LEU A 75 -1.24 -1.96 16.92
C LEU A 75 -2.21 -2.12 15.75
N ALA A 76 -2.96 -3.22 15.69
CA ALA A 76 -3.92 -3.50 14.64
C ALA A 76 -5.07 -2.48 14.63
N SER A 77 -5.58 -2.08 15.80
CA SER A 77 -6.60 -1.03 15.88
C SER A 77 -6.09 0.31 15.35
N ALA A 78 -4.92 0.76 15.80
CA ALA A 78 -4.34 2.03 15.37
C ALA A 78 -4.01 2.03 13.86
N LEU A 79 -3.52 0.91 13.33
CA LEU A 79 -3.26 0.73 11.91
C LEU A 79 -4.55 0.78 11.08
N LYS A 80 -5.61 0.09 11.54
CA LYS A 80 -6.92 0.11 10.88
C LYS A 80 -7.49 1.52 10.84
N ASP A 81 -7.48 2.24 11.96
CA ASP A 81 -8.04 3.59 12.03
C ASP A 81 -7.30 4.54 11.07
N TRP A 82 -5.97 4.47 11.06
CA TRP A 82 -5.16 5.20 10.08
C TRP A 82 -5.50 4.80 8.63
N ALA A 83 -5.63 3.51 8.32
CA ALA A 83 -5.91 3.05 6.97
C ALA A 83 -7.29 3.53 6.48
N VAL A 84 -8.30 3.49 7.36
CA VAL A 84 -9.65 3.96 7.06
C VAL A 84 -9.69 5.47 6.80
N GLU A 85 -8.92 6.26 7.55
CA GLU A 85 -8.75 7.71 7.28
C GLU A 85 -8.19 7.97 5.88
N HIS A 86 -7.40 7.03 5.33
CA HIS A 86 -6.84 7.09 3.97
C HIS A 86 -7.71 6.37 2.93
N GLY A 87 -8.96 6.02 3.28
CA GLY A 87 -9.94 5.44 2.36
C GLY A 87 -9.82 3.92 2.16
N ALA A 88 -9.01 3.22 2.96
CA ALA A 88 -8.94 1.77 2.90
C ALA A 88 -10.24 1.13 3.41
N THR A 89 -10.72 0.11 2.69
CA THR A 89 -11.95 -0.64 3.02
C THR A 89 -11.71 -2.12 3.27
N HIS A 90 -10.55 -2.63 2.87
CA HIS A 90 -10.17 -4.03 2.96
C HIS A 90 -8.73 -4.14 3.48
N TYR A 91 -8.42 -5.27 4.10
CA TYR A 91 -7.05 -5.64 4.42
C TYR A 91 -6.72 -6.96 3.74
N THR A 92 -5.43 -7.21 3.53
CA THR A 92 -4.94 -8.48 3.02
C THR A 92 -3.56 -8.78 3.60
N HIS A 93 -3.23 -10.06 3.74
CA HIS A 93 -1.87 -10.49 4.01
C HIS A 93 -1.11 -10.49 2.70
N TRP A 94 -0.31 -9.45 2.46
CA TRP A 94 0.55 -9.37 1.29
C TRP A 94 1.85 -10.13 1.55
N PHE A 95 2.07 -11.21 0.80
CA PHE A 95 3.29 -12.00 0.84
C PHE A 95 3.54 -12.62 -0.54
N GLN A 96 4.80 -12.95 -0.83
CA GLN A 96 5.19 -13.69 -2.03
C GLN A 96 5.32 -15.18 -1.66
N PRO A 97 4.37 -16.05 -2.06
CA PRO A 97 4.47 -17.47 -1.78
C PRO A 97 5.56 -18.12 -2.64
N LEU A 98 6.16 -19.20 -2.14
CA LEU A 98 6.99 -20.07 -2.97
C LEU A 98 6.08 -20.84 -3.93
N THR A 99 6.11 -20.51 -5.22
CA THR A 99 5.26 -21.14 -6.24
C THR A 99 5.81 -22.46 -6.79
N GLY A 100 6.83 -23.03 -6.15
CA GLY A 100 7.37 -24.35 -6.48
C GLY A 100 8.03 -24.46 -7.87
N ILE A 101 8.37 -23.33 -8.52
CA ILE A 101 9.14 -23.32 -9.76
C ILE A 101 10.63 -23.24 -9.37
N THR A 102 11.21 -24.38 -9.01
CA THR A 102 12.66 -24.60 -8.84
C THR A 102 13.01 -25.99 -9.27
#